data_AF-A0A665W440-F1
#
_entry.id   AF-A0A665W440-F1
#
_cell.length_a   1.000
_cell.length_b   1.000
_cell.length_c   1.000
_cell.angle_alpha   90.00
_cell.angle_beta   90.00
_cell.angle_gamma   90.00
#
_symmetry.space_group_name_H-M   'P 1'
#
loop_
_entity.id
_entity.type
_entity.pdbx_description
1 polymer ?
#
loop_
_entity_poly.entity_id
_entity_poly.type
_entity_poly.pdbx_seq_one_letter_code
_entity_poly.pdbx_strand_id
1 'polypeptide(L)'
;MKLHPQQAPLYGHGVITVQLANEELAANEEGVEYFLLFAGSTQRHLTSTLRSSHDTLQAVCPAHDCCEVVLVTLCSVKPGRCDVAPLAEQRFSFVQDLAFDMAQFLVSAAGRADGLGAALLLDKYQIPPQEYERLDESLALALHHLVLPPGWSLLGNRIINNMKPEETLLHFSACRGLLQVTQFLLQQSGAREALRLINRQGHTPSAVAALRGHKHLHELLIK
;
A
#
# COMPACT_ATOMS: atom_id res chain seq x y z
N MET A 1 4.13 -5.19 27.38
CA MET A 1 4.24 -5.77 26.02
C MET A 1 5.31 -5.05 25.21
N LYS A 2 5.78 -5.65 24.08
CA LYS A 2 6.61 -4.97 23.06
C LYS A 2 6.04 -5.19 21.64
N LEU A 3 5.79 -4.11 20.90
CA LEU A 3 5.39 -4.16 19.49
C LEU A 3 6.59 -4.11 18.54
N HIS A 4 6.57 -4.96 17.51
CA HIS A 4 7.54 -4.97 16.41
C HIS A 4 6.85 -5.17 15.05
N PRO A 5 7.02 -4.27 14.07
CA PRO A 5 7.70 -2.97 14.18
C PRO A 5 6.96 -1.99 15.11
N GLN A 6 7.60 -0.86 15.44
CA GLN A 6 7.01 0.22 16.26
C GLN A 6 6.35 1.33 15.42
N GLN A 7 6.38 1.17 14.10
CA GLN A 7 5.76 2.07 13.15
C GLN A 7 5.25 1.29 11.94
N ALA A 8 4.26 1.84 11.26
CA ALA A 8 3.74 1.33 9.99
C ALA A 8 3.36 2.48 9.05
N PRO A 9 3.34 2.23 7.73
CA PRO A 9 2.85 3.19 6.78
C PRO A 9 1.33 3.43 6.95
N LEU A 10 0.85 4.60 6.50
CA LEU A 10 -0.57 4.99 6.57
C LEU A 10 -1.51 3.97 5.94
N TYR A 11 -1.10 3.30 4.86
CA TYR A 11 -1.90 2.28 4.18
C TYR A 11 -1.99 0.93 4.93
N GLY A 12 -1.29 0.78 6.06
CA GLY A 12 -1.37 -0.40 6.93
C GLY A 12 -0.84 -1.68 6.28
N HIS A 13 -1.56 -2.80 6.48
CA HIS A 13 -1.32 -4.12 5.88
C HIS A 13 -0.08 -4.89 6.38
N GLY A 14 0.91 -4.22 6.96
CA GLY A 14 2.07 -4.87 7.58
C GLY A 14 1.68 -5.72 8.81
N VAL A 15 2.40 -6.82 9.03
CA VAL A 15 2.21 -7.65 10.24
C VAL A 15 2.93 -7.02 11.43
N ILE A 16 2.20 -6.82 12.52
CA ILE A 16 2.73 -6.39 13.82
C ILE A 16 2.81 -7.62 14.72
N THR A 17 3.99 -7.82 15.29
CA THR A 17 4.27 -8.81 16.31
C THR A 17 4.17 -8.17 17.70
N VAL A 18 3.40 -8.79 18.59
CA VAL A 18 3.25 -8.38 19.99
C VAL A 18 3.95 -9.41 20.86
N GLN A 19 5.01 -8.98 21.52
CA GLN A 19 5.70 -9.76 22.53
C GLN A 19 5.06 -9.49 23.90
N LEU A 20 4.46 -10.52 24.49
CA LEU A 20 3.90 -10.49 25.84
C LEU A 20 5.06 -10.57 26.86
N ALA A 21 4.95 -9.84 27.97
CA ALA A 21 5.82 -10.01 29.13
C ALA A 21 5.18 -10.98 30.13
N ASN A 22 5.93 -11.31 31.18
CA ASN A 22 5.50 -12.32 32.17
C ASN A 22 4.19 -11.94 32.87
N GLU A 23 3.91 -10.65 33.02
CA GLU A 23 2.70 -10.13 33.66
C GLU A 23 1.46 -10.42 32.79
N GLU A 24 1.53 -10.20 31.47
CA GLU A 24 0.42 -10.52 30.57
C GLU A 24 0.26 -12.03 30.37
N LEU A 25 1.36 -12.79 30.43
CA LEU A 25 1.33 -14.24 30.40
C LEU A 25 0.71 -14.84 31.67
N ALA A 26 0.93 -14.23 32.84
CA ALA A 26 0.32 -14.68 34.08
C ALA A 26 -1.21 -14.45 34.10
N ALA A 27 -1.71 -13.49 33.33
CA ALA A 27 -3.15 -13.26 33.12
C ALA A 27 -3.78 -14.25 32.12
N ASN A 28 -2.97 -15.11 31.48
CA ASN A 28 -3.40 -16.03 30.44
C ASN A 28 -4.05 -17.30 31.05
N GLU A 29 -5.37 -17.28 31.17
CA GLU A 29 -6.18 -18.50 31.34
C GLU A 29 -6.46 -19.14 29.97
N GLU A 30 -6.72 -20.45 29.93
CA GLU A 30 -7.08 -21.13 28.67
C GLU A 30 -8.31 -20.47 28.02
N GLY A 31 -8.22 -20.20 26.71
CA GLY A 31 -9.33 -19.66 25.91
C GLY A 31 -9.43 -18.14 25.84
N VAL A 32 -8.48 -17.37 26.41
CA VAL A 32 -8.47 -15.90 26.29
C VAL A 32 -8.18 -15.45 24.85
N GLU A 33 -9.02 -14.57 24.32
CA GLU A 33 -8.79 -13.88 23.05
C GLU A 33 -8.16 -12.51 23.29
N TYR A 34 -7.21 -12.14 22.43
CA TYR A 34 -6.48 -10.88 22.53
C TYR A 34 -6.76 -9.99 21.31
N PHE A 35 -6.92 -8.69 21.57
CA PHE A 35 -7.16 -7.65 20.58
C PHE A 35 -6.20 -6.49 20.78
N LEU A 36 -5.88 -5.79 19.70
CA LEU A 36 -5.17 -4.52 19.74
C LEU A 36 -6.13 -3.38 19.43
N LEU A 37 -6.21 -2.42 20.34
CA LEU A 37 -6.91 -1.16 20.12
C LEU A 37 -5.87 -0.08 19.82
N PHE A 38 -5.85 0.42 18.59
CA PHE A 38 -5.07 1.60 18.19
C PHE A 38 -5.95 2.83 18.39
N ALA A 39 -5.53 3.77 19.24
CA ALA A 39 -6.25 5.01 19.49
C ALA A 39 -5.41 6.21 19.03
N GLY A 40 -5.79 6.79 17.89
CA GLY A 40 -5.25 8.04 17.37
C GLY A 40 -6.14 9.24 17.64
N SER A 41 -5.76 10.38 17.09
CA SER A 41 -6.43 11.67 17.25
C SER A 41 -7.77 11.75 16.52
N THR A 42 -7.87 11.13 15.36
CA THR A 42 -9.04 11.14 14.45
C THR A 42 -9.76 9.80 14.40
N GLN A 43 -9.05 8.69 14.64
CA GLN A 43 -9.57 7.33 14.43
C GLN A 43 -9.18 6.37 15.56
N ARG A 44 -10.02 5.35 15.75
CA ARG A 44 -9.71 4.19 16.60
C ARG A 44 -9.92 2.90 15.82
N HIS A 45 -8.95 1.99 15.88
CA HIS A 45 -8.97 0.72 15.16
C HIS A 45 -8.88 -0.44 16.13
N LEU A 46 -9.74 -1.45 15.97
CA LEU A 46 -9.70 -2.68 16.74
C LEU A 46 -9.30 -3.83 15.80
N THR A 47 -8.22 -4.53 16.14
CA THR A 47 -7.69 -5.64 15.35
C THR A 47 -7.60 -6.90 16.21
N SER A 48 -8.08 -8.03 15.68
CA SER A 48 -7.87 -9.33 16.32
C SER A 48 -6.41 -9.76 16.21
N THR A 49 -5.97 -10.57 17.17
CA THR A 49 -4.63 -11.15 17.15
C THR A 49 -4.69 -12.65 16.92
N LEU A 50 -3.63 -13.19 16.33
CA LEU A 50 -3.38 -14.62 16.19
C LEU A 50 -2.17 -15.00 17.04
N ARG A 51 -2.32 -16.01 17.89
CA ARG A 51 -1.23 -16.49 18.71
C ARG A 51 -0.28 -17.36 17.87
N SER A 52 0.95 -16.91 17.69
CA SER A 52 1.99 -17.63 16.94
C SER A 52 2.86 -18.49 17.85
N SER A 53 3.07 -18.07 19.10
CA SER A 53 3.80 -18.84 20.13
C SER A 53 3.23 -18.59 21.53
N HIS A 54 3.88 -19.13 22.57
CA HIS A 54 3.48 -18.93 23.96
C HIS A 54 3.44 -17.45 24.39
N ASP A 55 4.32 -16.62 23.84
CA ASP A 55 4.54 -15.21 24.20
C ASP A 55 4.37 -14.24 23.04
N THR A 56 4.07 -14.75 21.84
CA THR A 56 4.02 -13.96 20.62
C THR A 56 2.64 -13.99 19.99
N LEU A 57 2.06 -12.81 19.81
CA LEU A 57 0.85 -12.59 19.02
C LEU A 57 1.20 -11.87 17.71
N GLN A 58 0.37 -12.05 16.68
CA GLN A 58 0.48 -11.37 15.41
C GLN A 58 -0.86 -10.69 15.08
N ALA A 59 -0.79 -9.50 14.50
CA ALA A 59 -1.95 -8.76 14.02
C ALA A 59 -1.62 -8.05 12.71
N VAL A 60 -2.61 -7.85 11.86
CA VAL A 60 -2.44 -7.03 10.64
C VAL A 60 -2.66 -5.57 11.02
N CYS A 61 -1.67 -4.72 10.74
CA CYS A 61 -1.76 -3.30 11.02
C CYS A 61 -2.93 -2.68 10.24
N PRO A 62 -3.84 -1.96 10.91
CA PRO A 62 -4.89 -1.22 10.21
C PRO A 62 -4.28 -0.07 9.40
N ALA A 63 -5.03 0.40 8.39
CA ALA A 63 -4.73 1.66 7.74
C ALA A 63 -5.14 2.83 8.65
N HIS A 64 -4.51 3.99 8.49
CA HIS A 64 -4.72 5.18 9.31
C HIS A 64 -4.69 6.44 8.44
N ASP A 65 -5.47 7.46 8.80
CA ASP A 65 -5.71 8.62 7.93
C ASP A 65 -4.65 9.74 8.04
N CYS A 66 -3.82 9.75 9.08
CA CYS A 66 -2.81 10.77 9.26
C CYS A 66 -1.54 10.26 9.93
N CYS A 67 -0.44 10.99 9.75
CA CYS A 67 0.83 10.69 10.41
C CYS A 67 0.78 11.14 11.87
N GLU A 68 0.76 10.19 12.79
CA GLU A 68 0.75 10.49 14.21
C GLU A 68 1.29 9.33 15.05
N VAL A 69 1.55 9.61 16.33
CA VAL A 69 1.87 8.59 17.32
C VAL A 69 0.60 8.23 18.07
N VAL A 70 0.12 7.01 17.88
CA VAL A 70 -1.08 6.47 18.53
C VAL A 70 -0.72 5.69 19.79
N LEU A 71 -1.72 5.52 20.66
CA LEU A 71 -1.63 4.61 21.80
C LEU A 71 -2.24 3.26 21.40
N VAL A 72 -1.47 2.19 21.52
CA VAL A 72 -1.94 0.82 21.28
C VAL A 72 -2.15 0.13 22.61
N THR A 73 -3.38 -0.28 22.88
CA THR A 73 -3.76 -1.04 24.08
C THR A 73 -3.98 -2.51 23.70
N LEU A 74 -3.27 -3.42 24.38
CA LEU A 74 -3.57 -4.84 24.35
C LEU A 74 -4.75 -5.12 25.27
N CYS A 75 -5.82 -5.67 24.71
CA CYS A 75 -7.03 -6.02 25.44
C CYS A 75 -7.20 -7.53 25.45
N SER A 76 -7.68 -8.09 26.55
CA SER A 76 -8.11 -9.48 26.62
C SER A 76 -9.62 -9.60 26.83
N VAL A 77 -10.19 -10.64 26.24
CA VAL A 77 -11.60 -11.03 26.40
C VAL A 77 -11.65 -12.50 26.76
N LYS A 78 -12.42 -12.82 27.81
CA LYS A 78 -12.66 -14.21 28.23
C LYS A 78 -13.98 -14.71 27.62
N PRO A 79 -14.01 -15.93 27.04
CA PRO A 79 -15.23 -16.52 26.53
C PRO A 79 -16.31 -16.59 27.63
N GLY A 80 -17.52 -16.14 27.31
CA GLY A 80 -18.65 -16.14 28.24
C GLY A 80 -18.66 -14.97 29.24
N ARG A 81 -17.70 -14.04 29.17
CA ARG A 81 -17.74 -12.75 29.87
C ARG A 81 -17.75 -11.61 28.85
N CYS A 82 -18.50 -10.55 29.13
CA CYS A 82 -18.51 -9.34 28.30
C CYS A 82 -17.50 -8.28 28.75
N ASP A 83 -16.62 -8.62 29.69
CA ASP A 83 -15.64 -7.68 30.24
C ASP A 83 -14.36 -7.71 29.40
N VAL A 84 -14.03 -6.55 28.81
CA VAL A 84 -12.77 -6.31 28.12
C VAL A 84 -11.78 -5.74 29.13
N ALA A 85 -10.66 -6.42 29.35
CA ALA A 85 -9.62 -5.96 30.27
C ALA A 85 -8.41 -5.40 29.50
N PRO A 86 -8.03 -4.12 29.70
CA PRO A 86 -6.78 -3.60 29.17
C PRO A 86 -5.60 -4.18 29.96
N LEU A 87 -4.60 -4.71 29.26
CA LEU A 87 -3.45 -5.41 29.85
C LEU A 87 -2.17 -4.58 29.80
N ALA A 88 -1.90 -3.95 28.67
CA ALA A 88 -0.69 -3.17 28.46
C ALA A 88 -0.88 -2.12 27.36
N GLU A 89 -0.08 -1.06 27.42
CA GLU A 89 -0.11 0.01 26.44
C GLU A 89 1.28 0.27 25.86
N GLN A 90 1.33 0.65 24.58
CA GLN A 90 2.56 1.05 23.91
C GLN A 90 2.28 2.11 22.84
N ARG A 91 3.24 3.02 22.64
CA ARG A 91 3.21 3.99 21.54
C ARG A 91 3.58 3.32 20.22
N PHE A 92 2.86 3.68 19.16
CA PHE A 92 3.08 3.20 17.79
C PHE A 92 2.94 4.36 16.82
N SER A 93 3.77 4.42 15.78
CA SER A 93 3.77 5.56 14.85
C SER A 93 3.18 5.19 13.49
N PHE A 94 2.18 5.92 13.01
CA PHE A 94 1.80 5.91 11.62
C PHE A 94 2.61 6.95 10.87
N VAL A 95 3.24 6.54 9.76
CA VAL A 95 4.18 7.38 9.02
C VAL A 95 3.87 7.38 7.52
N GLN A 96 4.26 8.45 6.86
CA GLN A 96 4.34 8.52 5.41
C GLN A 96 5.71 7.98 5.00
N ASP A 97 5.71 6.91 4.22
CA ASP A 97 6.92 6.28 3.72
C ASP A 97 7.13 6.59 2.23
N LEU A 98 8.23 6.10 1.67
CA LEU A 98 8.60 6.35 0.29
C LEU A 98 7.55 5.82 -0.70
N ALA A 99 6.88 4.70 -0.41
CA ALA A 99 5.84 4.17 -1.28
C ALA A 99 4.66 5.14 -1.36
N PHE A 100 4.27 5.74 -0.23
CA PHE A 100 3.23 6.76 -0.20
C PHE A 100 3.64 8.06 -0.91
N ASP A 101 4.87 8.54 -0.71
CA ASP A 101 5.42 9.68 -1.47
C ASP A 101 5.38 9.43 -2.98
N MET A 102 5.80 8.23 -3.41
CA MET A 102 5.78 7.82 -4.80
C MET A 102 4.36 7.77 -5.34
N ALA A 103 3.40 7.23 -4.58
CA ALA A 103 2.00 7.19 -4.97
C ALA A 103 1.44 8.62 -5.20
N GLN A 104 1.71 9.55 -4.28
CA GLN A 104 1.30 10.95 -4.41
C GLN A 104 1.92 11.61 -5.65
N PHE A 105 3.22 11.38 -5.87
CA PHE A 105 3.91 11.86 -7.06
C PHE A 105 3.26 11.34 -8.34
N LEU A 106 3.03 10.03 -8.45
CA LEU A 106 2.43 9.41 -9.64
C LEU A 106 1.03 9.94 -9.92
N VAL A 107 0.19 10.07 -8.89
CA VAL A 107 -1.16 10.68 -9.01
C VAL A 107 -1.05 12.12 -9.51
N SER A 108 -0.10 12.91 -8.99
CA SER A 108 0.11 14.29 -9.42
C SER A 108 0.70 14.43 -10.83
N ALA A 109 1.39 13.39 -11.32
CA ALA A 109 2.04 13.35 -12.63
C ALA A 109 1.07 12.92 -13.76
N ALA A 110 -0.07 12.32 -13.42
CA ALA A 110 -1.07 11.86 -14.38
C ALA A 110 -1.47 12.99 -15.36
N GLY A 111 -1.36 12.70 -16.66
CA GLY A 111 -1.69 13.66 -17.72
C GLY A 111 -0.77 14.87 -17.85
N ARG A 112 0.36 14.97 -17.12
CA ARG A 112 1.32 16.06 -17.31
C ARG A 112 2.34 15.69 -18.38
N ALA A 113 2.60 16.59 -19.32
CA ALA A 113 3.74 16.44 -20.24
C ALA A 113 5.04 16.40 -19.41
N ASP A 114 5.95 15.48 -19.74
CA ASP A 114 7.22 15.25 -19.02
C ASP A 114 7.11 14.81 -17.54
N GLY A 115 5.89 14.65 -16.99
CA GLY A 115 5.70 14.35 -15.55
C GLY A 115 6.34 13.04 -15.08
N LEU A 116 6.46 12.07 -15.98
CA LEU A 116 7.03 10.74 -15.69
C LEU A 116 8.47 10.57 -16.16
N GLY A 117 9.07 11.59 -16.78
CA GLY A 117 10.43 11.51 -17.34
C GLY A 117 11.48 11.12 -16.30
N ALA A 118 11.44 11.76 -15.12
CA ALA A 118 12.36 11.43 -14.02
C ALA A 118 12.14 10.02 -13.45
N ALA A 119 10.88 9.58 -13.34
CA ALA A 119 10.54 8.26 -12.81
C ALA A 119 10.99 7.12 -13.75
N LEU A 120 11.11 7.38 -15.06
CA LEU A 120 11.62 6.43 -16.04
C LEU A 120 13.16 6.36 -16.07
N LEU A 121 13.88 7.39 -15.61
CA LEU A 121 15.36 7.39 -15.58
C LEU A 121 15.94 6.42 -14.54
N LEU A 122 15.16 6.02 -13.53
CA LEU A 122 15.58 5.06 -12.49
C LEU A 122 15.67 3.60 -13.00
N ASP A 123 15.52 3.39 -14.31
CA ASP A 123 15.54 2.07 -14.98
C ASP A 123 16.94 1.46 -15.05
N LYS A 124 17.95 2.22 -14.59
CA LYS A 124 19.36 1.82 -14.61
C LYS A 124 19.79 1.00 -13.38
N TYR A 125 18.91 0.79 -12.40
CA TYR A 125 19.23 0.07 -11.17
C TYR A 125 18.63 -1.34 -11.18
N GLN A 126 19.50 -2.34 -11.05
CA GLN A 126 19.11 -3.74 -10.83
C GLN A 126 18.68 -3.88 -9.36
N ILE A 127 17.41 -3.62 -9.07
CA ILE A 127 16.82 -3.98 -7.78
C ILE A 127 16.52 -5.49 -7.80
N PRO A 128 16.81 -6.24 -6.73
CA PRO A 128 16.47 -7.66 -6.64
C PRO A 128 14.97 -7.92 -6.89
N PRO A 129 14.59 -9.05 -7.51
CA PRO A 129 13.17 -9.33 -7.82
C PRO A 129 12.24 -9.24 -6.61
N GLN A 130 12.67 -9.74 -5.45
CA GLN A 130 11.87 -9.72 -4.22
C GLN A 130 11.63 -8.29 -3.70
N GLU A 131 12.60 -7.39 -3.90
CA GLU A 131 12.44 -5.99 -3.52
C GLU A 131 11.51 -5.24 -4.48
N TYR A 132 11.50 -5.62 -5.76
CA TYR A 132 10.54 -5.12 -6.74
C TYR A 132 9.11 -5.58 -6.43
N GLU A 133 8.90 -6.86 -6.08
CA GLU A 133 7.57 -7.38 -5.70
C GLU A 133 7.03 -6.64 -4.46
N ARG A 134 7.87 -6.45 -3.44
CA ARG A 134 7.50 -5.68 -2.24
C ARG A 134 7.21 -4.21 -2.55
N LEU A 135 7.94 -3.61 -3.49
CA LEU A 135 7.70 -2.24 -3.94
C LEU A 135 6.37 -2.12 -4.69
N ASP A 136 6.05 -3.05 -5.59
CA ASP A 136 4.78 -3.09 -6.31
C ASP A 136 3.60 -3.18 -5.32
N GLU A 137 3.71 -4.07 -4.33
CA GLU A 137 2.70 -4.23 -3.27
C GLU A 137 2.54 -2.97 -2.42
N SER A 138 3.65 -2.44 -1.90
CA SER A 138 3.62 -1.24 -1.06
C SER A 138 3.06 -0.04 -1.82
N LEU A 139 3.47 0.13 -3.08
CA LEU A 139 3.01 1.23 -3.92
C LEU A 139 1.53 1.07 -4.31
N ALA A 140 1.06 -0.15 -4.60
CA ALA A 140 -0.34 -0.41 -4.88
C ALA A 140 -1.21 -0.13 -3.65
N LEU A 141 -0.81 -0.60 -2.46
CA LEU A 141 -1.51 -0.30 -1.20
C LEU A 141 -1.56 1.20 -0.92
N ALA A 142 -0.45 1.91 -1.14
CA ALA A 142 -0.41 3.36 -1.03
C ALA A 142 -1.38 4.06 -2.00
N LEU A 143 -1.42 3.63 -3.28
CA LEU A 143 -2.34 4.16 -4.28
C LEU A 143 -3.82 3.91 -3.90
N HIS A 144 -4.12 2.74 -3.35
CA HIS A 144 -5.46 2.43 -2.84
C HIS A 144 -5.85 3.27 -1.62
N HIS A 145 -4.89 3.65 -0.79
CA HIS A 145 -5.13 4.47 0.39
C HIS A 145 -5.28 5.96 0.06
N LEU A 146 -4.72 6.43 -1.05
CA LEU A 146 -4.81 7.83 -1.45
C LEU A 146 -6.24 8.26 -1.80
N VAL A 147 -6.62 9.43 -1.29
CA VAL A 147 -7.80 10.14 -1.79
C VAL A 147 -7.42 10.83 -3.09
N LEU A 148 -7.89 10.29 -4.21
CA LEU A 148 -7.65 10.87 -5.52
C LEU A 148 -8.37 12.23 -5.65
N PRO A 149 -7.77 13.23 -6.33
CA PRO A 149 -8.42 14.51 -6.56
C PRO A 149 -9.79 14.36 -7.26
N PRO A 150 -10.78 15.24 -6.99
CA PRO A 150 -12.05 15.19 -7.68
C PRO A 150 -11.88 15.27 -9.20
N GLY A 151 -12.50 14.33 -9.92
CA GLY A 151 -12.39 14.25 -11.38
C GLY A 151 -11.03 13.74 -11.90
N TRP A 152 -10.17 13.21 -11.03
CA TRP A 152 -8.89 12.64 -11.43
C TRP A 152 -9.09 11.48 -12.43
N SER A 153 -8.22 11.45 -13.44
CA SER A 153 -8.19 10.44 -14.48
C SER A 153 -6.73 10.15 -14.85
N LEU A 154 -6.47 8.95 -15.38
CA LEU A 154 -5.16 8.58 -15.95
C LEU A 154 -4.68 9.54 -17.05
N LEU A 155 -5.60 10.21 -17.73
CA LEU A 155 -5.28 11.20 -18.77
C LEU A 155 -5.11 12.63 -18.20
N GLY A 156 -5.32 12.81 -16.89
CA GLY A 156 -5.47 14.12 -16.28
C GLY A 156 -6.60 14.92 -16.93
N ASN A 157 -6.37 16.21 -17.16
CA ASN A 157 -7.36 17.10 -17.79
C ASN A 157 -7.23 17.18 -19.33
N ARG A 158 -6.55 16.22 -19.97
CA ARG A 158 -6.24 16.31 -21.40
C ARG A 158 -7.41 15.86 -22.27
N ILE A 159 -7.67 16.62 -23.35
CA ILE A 159 -8.65 16.26 -24.39
C ILE A 159 -7.98 15.29 -25.38
N ILE A 160 -8.59 14.12 -25.58
CA ILE A 160 -8.06 12.99 -26.36
C ILE A 160 -7.63 13.40 -27.79
N ASN A 161 -8.36 14.31 -28.42
CA ASN A 161 -8.21 14.66 -29.83
C ASN A 161 -6.90 15.39 -30.19
N ASN A 162 -6.15 15.91 -29.21
CA ASN A 162 -4.86 16.60 -29.43
C ASN A 162 -3.72 16.03 -28.57
N MET A 163 -3.80 14.74 -28.23
CA MET A 163 -2.77 14.08 -27.43
C MET A 163 -1.48 13.89 -28.24
N LYS A 164 -0.47 14.72 -27.98
CA LYS A 164 0.91 14.39 -28.38
C LYS A 164 1.33 13.07 -27.69
N PRO A 165 2.10 12.20 -28.39
CA PRO A 165 2.65 10.99 -27.81
C PRO A 165 3.43 11.29 -26.53
N GLU A 166 2.98 10.72 -25.41
CA GLU A 166 3.51 10.99 -24.07
C GLU A 166 3.42 9.73 -23.23
N GLU A 167 4.34 9.61 -22.30
CA GLU A 167 4.33 8.55 -21.29
C GLU A 167 3.10 8.69 -20.38
N THR A 168 2.37 7.60 -20.19
CA THR A 168 1.22 7.53 -19.26
C THR A 168 1.59 6.67 -18.06
N LEU A 169 0.79 6.72 -16.99
CA LEU A 169 1.02 5.85 -15.83
C LEU A 169 1.00 4.35 -16.19
N LEU A 170 0.22 3.95 -17.20
CA LEU A 170 0.21 2.57 -17.70
C LEU A 170 1.52 2.21 -18.43
N HIS A 171 2.11 3.14 -19.17
CA HIS A 171 3.44 2.90 -19.75
C HIS A 171 4.51 2.81 -18.67
N PHE A 172 4.43 3.67 -17.65
CA PHE A 172 5.33 3.63 -16.49
C PHE A 172 5.26 2.28 -15.77
N SER A 173 4.08 1.83 -15.38
CA SER A 173 3.91 0.54 -14.70
C SER A 173 4.30 -0.62 -15.63
N ALA A 174 4.03 -0.51 -16.93
CA ALA A 174 4.46 -1.47 -17.94
C ALA A 174 5.96 -1.57 -18.14
N CYS A 175 6.67 -0.45 -18.09
CA CYS A 175 8.12 -0.44 -18.20
C CYS A 175 8.77 -1.16 -17.02
N ARG A 176 8.14 -1.05 -15.84
CA ARG A 176 8.67 -1.53 -14.56
C ARG A 176 8.17 -2.91 -14.14
N GLY A 177 7.17 -3.46 -14.84
CA GLY A 177 6.58 -4.75 -14.48
C GLY A 177 5.75 -4.70 -13.19
N LEU A 178 5.20 -3.53 -12.84
CA LEU A 178 4.42 -3.32 -11.62
C LEU A 178 2.98 -3.83 -11.85
N LEU A 179 2.74 -5.08 -11.50
CA LEU A 179 1.49 -5.79 -11.78
C LEU A 179 0.33 -5.25 -10.93
N GLN A 180 0.51 -5.13 -9.63
CA GLN A 180 -0.54 -4.69 -8.72
C GLN A 180 -0.87 -3.21 -8.94
N VAL A 181 0.15 -2.37 -9.17
CA VAL A 181 -0.08 -0.98 -9.59
C VAL A 181 -0.83 -0.92 -10.91
N THR A 182 -0.48 -1.74 -11.91
CA THR A 182 -1.21 -1.77 -13.19
C THR A 182 -2.67 -2.15 -12.99
N GLN A 183 -2.96 -3.15 -12.16
CA GLN A 183 -4.33 -3.55 -11.83
C GLN A 183 -5.12 -2.40 -11.20
N PHE A 184 -4.53 -1.68 -10.24
CA PHE A 184 -5.14 -0.48 -9.67
C PHE A 184 -5.45 0.56 -10.76
N LEU A 185 -4.48 0.88 -11.63
CA LEU A 185 -4.63 1.88 -12.68
C LEU A 185 -5.73 1.50 -13.69
N LEU A 186 -5.87 0.22 -14.03
CA LEU A 186 -6.90 -0.25 -14.95
C LEU A 186 -8.34 -0.07 -14.43
N GLN A 187 -8.53 0.10 -13.12
CA GLN A 187 -9.84 0.42 -12.53
C GLN A 187 -10.16 1.92 -12.56
N GLN A 188 -9.22 2.77 -12.97
CA GLN A 188 -9.37 4.21 -12.92
C GLN A 188 -9.98 4.79 -14.20
N SER A 189 -10.61 5.97 -14.07
CA SER A 189 -11.15 6.70 -15.21
C SER A 189 -10.05 7.03 -16.23
N GLY A 190 -10.34 6.82 -17.52
CA GLY A 190 -9.39 7.05 -18.62
C GLY A 190 -8.43 5.88 -18.91
N ALA A 191 -8.53 4.76 -18.20
CA ALA A 191 -7.68 3.58 -18.43
C ALA A 191 -7.81 3.02 -19.84
N ARG A 192 -9.06 2.87 -20.33
CA ARG A 192 -9.35 2.28 -21.64
C ARG A 192 -8.73 3.09 -22.79
N GLU A 193 -8.77 4.41 -22.67
CA GLU A 193 -8.14 5.34 -23.59
C GLU A 193 -6.62 5.28 -23.46
N ALA A 194 -6.10 5.30 -22.24
CA ALA A 194 -4.66 5.26 -21.96
C ALA A 194 -3.98 3.99 -22.50
N LEU A 195 -4.69 2.85 -22.57
CA LEU A 195 -4.21 1.61 -23.19
C LEU A 195 -3.88 1.73 -24.68
N ARG A 196 -4.55 2.65 -25.38
CA ARG A 196 -4.42 2.84 -26.84
C ARG A 196 -3.44 3.94 -27.20
N LEU A 197 -3.02 4.75 -26.24
CA LEU A 197 -2.08 5.83 -26.47
C LEU A 197 -0.67 5.26 -26.69
N ILE A 198 0.07 5.91 -27.57
CA ILE A 198 1.48 5.64 -27.79
C ILE A 198 2.33 6.66 -27.03
N ASN A 199 3.43 6.19 -26.44
CA ASN A 199 4.44 7.05 -25.84
C ASN A 199 5.32 7.72 -26.92
N ARG A 200 6.33 8.49 -26.48
CA ARG A 200 7.28 9.20 -27.36
C ARG A 200 8.10 8.27 -28.27
N GLN A 201 8.27 7.02 -27.87
CA GLN A 201 8.94 5.97 -28.65
C GLN A 201 7.98 5.24 -29.60
N GLY A 202 6.70 5.61 -29.63
CA GLY A 202 5.70 5.01 -30.51
C GLY A 202 5.10 3.70 -30.00
N HIS A 203 5.28 3.36 -28.72
CA HIS A 203 4.82 2.11 -28.13
C HIS A 203 3.58 2.33 -27.27
N THR A 204 2.64 1.40 -27.28
CA THR A 204 1.53 1.31 -26.31
C THR A 204 2.02 0.71 -24.97
N PRO A 205 1.25 0.79 -23.87
CA PRO A 205 1.62 0.13 -22.62
C PRO A 205 1.87 -1.38 -22.79
N SER A 206 1.03 -2.06 -23.56
CA SER A 206 1.21 -3.50 -23.85
C SER A 206 2.49 -3.78 -24.64
N ALA A 207 2.85 -2.93 -25.60
CA ALA A 207 4.10 -3.06 -26.36
C ALA A 207 5.33 -2.81 -25.47
N VAL A 208 5.27 -1.81 -24.57
CA VAL A 208 6.32 -1.56 -23.58
C VAL A 208 6.53 -2.79 -22.68
N ALA A 209 5.46 -3.38 -22.15
CA ALA A 209 5.56 -4.59 -21.32
C ALA A 209 6.23 -5.76 -22.07
N ALA A 210 5.88 -5.96 -23.34
CA ALA A 210 6.49 -6.99 -24.18
C ALA A 210 7.99 -6.75 -24.41
N LEU A 211 8.37 -5.52 -24.77
CA LEU A 211 9.78 -5.13 -25.01
C LEU A 211 10.64 -5.29 -23.76
N ARG A 212 10.04 -5.13 -22.57
CA ARG A 212 10.72 -5.31 -21.28
C ARG A 212 10.68 -6.74 -20.73
N GLY A 213 10.00 -7.66 -21.42
CA GLY A 213 9.91 -9.07 -21.03
C GLY A 213 8.89 -9.36 -19.92
N HIS A 214 8.02 -8.40 -19.57
CA HIS A 214 7.01 -8.53 -18.52
C HIS A 214 5.77 -9.27 -19.06
N LYS A 215 5.89 -10.59 -19.27
CA LYS A 215 4.88 -11.43 -19.95
C LYS A 215 3.48 -11.35 -19.33
N HIS A 216 3.36 -11.53 -18.02
CA HIS A 216 2.08 -11.47 -17.32
C HIS A 216 1.39 -10.11 -17.48
N LEU A 217 2.18 -9.04 -17.48
CA LEU A 217 1.66 -7.69 -17.66
C LEU A 217 1.25 -7.43 -19.10
N HIS A 218 2.02 -7.92 -20.07
CA HIS A 218 1.65 -7.86 -21.47
C HIS A 218 0.30 -8.54 -21.71
N GLU A 219 0.10 -9.75 -21.18
CA GLU A 219 -1.18 -10.48 -21.26
C GLU A 219 -2.34 -9.75 -20.58
N LEU A 220 -2.07 -9.02 -19.48
CA LEU A 220 -3.06 -8.18 -18.82
C LEU A 220 -3.45 -6.97 -19.67
N LEU A 221 -2.49 -6.36 -20.38
CA LEU A 221 -2.65 -5.07 -21.10
C LEU A 221 -3.10 -5.21 -22.56
N ILE A 222 -3.11 -6.40 -23.14
CA ILE A 222 -3.64 -6.66 -24.50
C ILE A 222 -5.16 -6.88 -24.53
N LYS A 223 -5.80 -6.99 -23.36
CA LYS A 223 -7.26 -7.17 -23.22
C LYS A 223 -7.99 -5.82 -23.32
#